data_AF-A0A486NSV5-F1
#
_entry.id   AF-A0A486NSV5-F1
#
_cell.length_a   1.000
_cell.length_b   1.000
_cell.length_c   1.000
_cell.angle_alpha   90.00
_cell.angle_beta   90.00
_cell.angle_gamma   90.00
#
_symmetry.space_group_name_H-M   'P 1'
#
loop_
_entity.id
_entity.type
_entity.pdbx_description
1 polymer ?
#
loop_
_entity_poly.entity_id
_entity_poly.type
_entity_poly.pdbx_seq_one_letter_code
_entity_poly.pdbx_strand_id
1 'polypeptide(L)'
;MADGVEVNLTGLDSILGKLDAVSQVTRDKSGRAALRKAANVIRDRARNNAARVDDPLTKEAIYKNIVVSFSSKAFRRTGDPTFRVGVMGGARQYANTKANVRKGRAGKSFNTAGDKGNPGGDTWYWRFLEFGTEHAAAKPVLRPAINGVDADVINTFAAELEKSIDRAVRRAAKKGTPV
;
A
#
# COMPACT_ATOMS: atom_id res chain seq x y z
N MET A 1 0.43 -63.99 9.34
CA MET A 1 1.43 -63.17 8.63
C MET A 1 0.68 -61.93 8.17
N ALA A 2 0.99 -60.76 8.74
CA ALA A 2 0.43 -59.49 8.29
C ALA A 2 1.44 -58.90 7.30
N ASP A 3 1.09 -58.89 6.02
CA ASP A 3 1.86 -58.17 5.00
C ASP A 3 1.79 -56.67 5.35
N GLY A 4 2.92 -56.13 5.79
CA GLY A 4 3.09 -54.69 5.95
C GLY A 4 3.08 -54.05 4.58
N VAL A 5 1.96 -53.44 4.21
CA VAL A 5 1.90 -52.60 3.02
C VAL A 5 2.68 -51.32 3.32
N GLU A 6 3.91 -51.25 2.82
CA GLU A 6 4.74 -50.05 2.87
C GLU A 6 4.19 -49.03 1.86
N VAL A 7 3.29 -48.16 2.33
CA VAL A 7 2.73 -47.08 1.51
C VAL A 7 3.74 -45.94 1.45
N ASN A 8 4.52 -45.88 0.38
CA ASN A 8 5.38 -44.74 0.07
C ASN A 8 4.51 -43.50 -0.23
N LEU A 9 4.26 -42.68 0.80
CA LEU A 9 3.48 -41.44 0.82
C LEU A 9 4.16 -40.28 0.06
N THR A 10 4.68 -40.53 -1.14
CA THR A 10 5.27 -39.51 -2.03
C THR A 10 4.30 -38.37 -2.38
N GLY A 11 2.99 -38.59 -2.22
CA GLY A 11 1.96 -37.56 -2.38
C GLY A 11 1.82 -36.60 -1.20
N LEU A 12 2.18 -37.01 0.02
CA LEU A 12 1.98 -36.20 1.23
C LEU A 12 2.97 -35.04 1.29
N ASP A 13 4.23 -35.28 0.92
CA ASP A 13 5.26 -34.25 0.86
C ASP A 13 4.93 -33.17 -0.18
N SER A 14 4.33 -33.57 -1.31
CA SER A 14 3.83 -32.63 -2.33
C SER A 14 2.70 -31.74 -1.80
N ILE A 15 1.79 -32.31 -1.02
CA ILE A 15 0.67 -31.58 -0.41
C ILE A 15 1.18 -30.64 0.68
N LEU A 16 2.05 -31.12 1.57
CA LEU A 16 2.69 -30.31 2.61
C LEU A 16 3.49 -29.16 2.01
N GLY A 17 4.23 -29.39 0.92
CA GLY A 17 4.97 -28.36 0.20
C GLY A 17 4.07 -27.31 -0.47
N LYS A 18 2.89 -27.70 -0.98
CA LYS A 18 1.90 -26.76 -1.53
C LYS A 18 1.26 -25.92 -0.43
N LEU A 19 0.91 -26.53 0.71
CA LEU A 19 0.36 -25.84 1.87
C LEU A 19 1.37 -24.85 2.46
N ASP A 20 2.64 -25.24 2.58
CA ASP A 20 3.72 -24.36 3.01
C ASP A 20 3.93 -23.20 2.01
N ALA A 21 3.88 -23.48 0.70
CA ALA A 21 3.98 -22.44 -0.32
C ALA A 21 2.86 -21.39 -0.22
N VAL A 22 1.62 -21.80 0.06
CA VAL A 22 0.50 -20.89 0.28
C VAL A 22 0.69 -20.07 1.57
N SER A 23 1.08 -20.72 2.66
CA SER A 23 1.37 -20.05 3.94
C SER A 23 2.48 -19.00 3.82
N GLN A 24 3.58 -19.34 3.14
CA GLN A 24 4.67 -18.40 2.86
C GLN A 24 4.18 -17.22 2.00
N VAL A 25 3.44 -17.46 0.92
CA VAL A 25 2.97 -16.38 0.04
C VAL A 25 2.13 -15.34 0.77
N THR A 26 1.25 -15.77 1.68
CA THR A 26 0.40 -14.86 2.45
C THR A 26 1.20 -14.03 3.45
N ARG A 27 2.28 -14.56 4.03
CA ARG A 27 3.14 -13.88 5.02
C ARG A 27 4.30 -13.09 4.39
N ASP A 28 4.72 -13.43 3.17
CA ASP A 28 5.96 -12.96 2.57
C ASP A 28 5.82 -11.73 1.65
N LYS A 29 6.96 -11.34 1.08
CA LYS A 29 7.13 -10.28 0.08
C LYS A 29 6.16 -10.43 -1.12
N SER A 30 5.73 -11.64 -1.45
CA SER A 30 4.79 -11.97 -2.53
C SER A 30 3.38 -11.42 -2.26
N GLY A 31 2.78 -11.76 -1.12
CA GLY A 31 1.47 -11.21 -0.72
C GLY A 31 1.51 -9.69 -0.58
N ARG A 32 2.61 -9.15 -0.06
CA ARG A 32 2.84 -7.68 -0.02
C ARG A 32 2.93 -7.05 -1.41
N ALA A 33 3.44 -7.77 -2.41
CA ALA A 33 3.49 -7.28 -3.78
C ALA A 33 2.10 -7.24 -4.41
N ALA A 34 1.28 -8.28 -4.21
CA ALA A 34 -0.11 -8.32 -4.66
C ALA A 34 -0.94 -7.19 -4.02
N LEU A 35 -0.83 -6.99 -2.70
CA LEU A 35 -1.50 -5.88 -2.01
C LEU A 35 -1.04 -4.51 -2.53
N ARG A 36 0.25 -4.33 -2.83
CA ARG A 36 0.75 -3.09 -3.43
C ARG A 36 0.14 -2.85 -4.81
N LYS A 37 -0.01 -3.89 -5.63
CA LYS A 37 -0.64 -3.79 -6.96
C LYS A 37 -2.10 -3.39 -6.85
N ALA A 38 -2.86 -4.00 -5.94
CA ALA A 38 -4.23 -3.62 -5.66
C ALA A 38 -4.34 -2.16 -5.17
N ALA A 39 -3.47 -1.74 -4.23
CA ALA A 39 -3.42 -0.36 -3.76
C ALA A 39 -3.03 0.65 -4.85
N ASN A 40 -2.29 0.24 -5.89
CA ASN A 40 -1.97 1.12 -7.02
C ASN A 40 -3.22 1.48 -7.83
N VAL A 41 -4.23 0.61 -7.92
CA VAL A 41 -5.51 0.93 -8.58
C VAL A 41 -6.16 2.13 -7.90
N ILE A 42 -6.26 2.10 -6.58
CA ILE A 42 -6.78 3.21 -5.77
C ILE A 42 -5.94 4.47 -5.95
N ARG A 43 -4.60 4.33 -5.92
CA ARG A 43 -3.67 5.44 -6.15
C ARG A 43 -3.92 6.08 -7.51
N ASP A 44 -4.09 5.30 -8.57
CA ASP A 44 -4.24 5.82 -9.92
C ASP A 44 -5.58 6.53 -10.11
N ARG A 45 -6.67 6.01 -9.50
CA ARG A 45 -7.94 6.73 -9.43
C ARG A 45 -7.81 8.05 -8.66
N ALA A 46 -7.16 8.03 -7.51
CA ALA A 46 -6.90 9.23 -6.72
C ALA A 46 -6.04 10.26 -7.48
N ARG A 47 -5.05 9.81 -8.26
CA ARG A 47 -4.26 10.66 -9.16
C ARG A 47 -5.12 11.30 -10.24
N ASN A 48 -5.98 10.53 -10.89
CA ASN A 48 -6.89 11.04 -11.91
C ASN A 48 -7.87 12.07 -11.33
N ASN A 49 -8.38 11.83 -10.12
CA ASN A 49 -9.23 12.80 -9.42
C ASN A 49 -8.45 14.09 -9.08
N ALA A 50 -7.24 13.96 -8.55
CA ALA A 50 -6.40 15.10 -8.19
C ALA A 50 -5.98 15.93 -9.40
N ALA A 51 -5.63 15.28 -10.52
CA ALA A 51 -5.24 15.96 -11.76
C ALA A 51 -6.36 16.87 -12.33
N ARG A 52 -7.63 16.62 -11.98
CA ARG A 52 -8.77 17.47 -12.36
C ARG A 52 -8.91 18.73 -11.51
N VAL A 53 -8.28 18.75 -10.33
CA VAL A 53 -8.40 19.83 -9.34
C VAL A 53 -7.10 20.61 -9.21
N ASP A 54 -5.96 20.01 -9.54
CA ASP A 54 -4.66 20.67 -9.56
C ASP A 54 -4.65 21.86 -10.54
N ASP A 55 -4.04 22.96 -10.10
CA ASP A 55 -3.96 24.20 -10.89
C ASP A 55 -2.78 24.12 -11.88
N PRO A 56 -3.03 24.18 -13.20
CA PRO A 56 -1.99 24.09 -14.21
C PRO A 56 -1.01 25.28 -14.20
N LEU A 57 -1.36 26.39 -13.55
CA LEU A 57 -0.50 27.58 -13.44
C LEU A 57 0.51 27.46 -12.31
N THR A 58 0.33 26.48 -11.42
CA THR A 58 1.23 26.24 -10.29
C THR A 58 2.20 25.11 -10.59
N LYS A 59 3.38 25.14 -9.96
CA LYS A 59 4.35 24.03 -10.05
C LYS A 59 3.96 22.87 -9.14
N GLU A 60 3.09 23.12 -8.17
CA GLU A 60 2.58 22.15 -7.22
C GLU A 60 1.51 21.26 -7.87
N ALA A 61 1.65 19.94 -7.71
CA ALA A 61 0.73 18.97 -8.28
C ALA A 61 0.45 17.84 -7.28
N ILE A 62 -0.75 17.82 -6.70
CA ILE A 62 -1.16 16.80 -5.73
C ILE A 62 -1.09 15.42 -6.36
N TYR A 63 -1.51 15.26 -7.62
CA TYR A 63 -1.51 13.94 -8.28
C TYR A 63 -0.12 13.30 -8.29
N LYS A 64 0.96 14.09 -8.46
CA LYS A 64 2.34 13.58 -8.44
C LYS A 64 2.77 13.09 -7.06
N ASN A 65 2.18 13.65 -6.00
CA ASN A 65 2.48 13.30 -4.61
C ASN A 65 1.60 12.17 -4.05
N ILE A 66 0.55 11.74 -4.75
CA ILE A 66 -0.26 10.58 -4.32
C ILE A 66 0.54 9.29 -4.54
N VAL A 67 0.82 8.58 -3.44
CA VAL A 67 1.67 7.39 -3.42
C VAL A 67 1.09 6.27 -2.56
N VAL A 68 1.55 5.06 -2.86
CA VAL A 68 1.30 3.86 -2.05
C VAL A 68 2.51 3.64 -1.14
N SER A 69 2.28 3.60 0.17
CA SER A 69 3.33 3.35 1.18
C SER A 69 2.99 2.15 2.06
N PHE A 70 3.99 1.32 2.35
CA PHE A 70 3.82 0.22 3.29
C PHE A 70 3.78 0.75 4.73
N SER A 71 2.80 0.33 5.52
CA SER A 71 2.67 0.70 6.92
C SER A 71 3.41 -0.29 7.82
N SER A 72 4.71 -0.05 8.02
CA SER A 72 5.52 -0.88 8.93
C SER A 72 5.02 -0.84 10.37
N LYS A 73 4.40 0.28 10.79
CA LYS A 73 3.78 0.43 12.11
C LYS A 73 2.55 -0.47 12.26
N ALA A 74 1.67 -0.53 11.26
CA ALA A 74 0.50 -1.41 11.31
C ALA A 74 0.94 -2.88 11.31
N PHE A 75 1.86 -3.24 10.42
CA PHE A 75 2.41 -4.59 10.34
C PHE A 75 3.04 -5.05 11.67
N ARG A 76 3.85 -4.22 12.33
CA ARG A 76 4.42 -4.56 13.64
C ARG A 76 3.38 -4.73 14.75
N ARG A 77 2.21 -4.10 14.62
CA ARG A 77 1.17 -4.12 15.65
C ARG A 77 0.21 -5.30 15.48
N THR A 78 -0.16 -5.64 14.25
CA THR A 78 -1.20 -6.64 13.99
C THR A 78 -0.67 -7.90 13.30
N GLY A 79 0.52 -7.84 12.70
CA GLY A 79 1.02 -8.88 11.79
C GLY A 79 0.50 -8.74 10.36
N ASP A 80 -0.46 -7.84 10.11
CA ASP A 80 -1.13 -7.75 8.81
C ASP A 80 -0.41 -6.81 7.85
N PRO A 81 -0.10 -7.25 6.62
CA PRO A 81 0.51 -6.40 5.62
C PRO A 81 -0.46 -5.29 5.21
N THR A 82 -0.15 -4.05 5.60
CA THR A 82 -1.01 -2.89 5.33
C THR A 82 -0.33 -1.91 4.38
N PHE A 83 -1.04 -1.47 3.36
CA PHE A 83 -0.65 -0.37 2.49
C PHE A 83 -1.54 0.85 2.69
N ARG A 84 -0.95 2.04 2.58
CA ARG A 84 -1.65 3.32 2.66
C ARG A 84 -1.52 4.04 1.34
N VAL A 85 -2.63 4.56 0.83
CA VAL A 85 -2.66 5.52 -0.26
C VAL A 85 -2.76 6.91 0.36
N GLY A 86 -1.84 7.81 0.04
CA GLY A 86 -1.86 9.15 0.61
C GLY A 86 -0.90 10.11 -0.09
N VAL A 87 -0.92 11.36 0.34
CA VAL A 87 -0.11 12.44 -0.25
C VAL A 87 1.25 12.51 0.45
N MET A 88 2.33 12.41 -0.33
CA MET A 88 3.71 12.56 0.12
C MET A 88 3.95 13.96 0.69
N GLY A 89 4.77 14.07 1.74
CA GLY A 89 4.90 15.29 2.56
C GLY A 89 3.74 15.50 3.54
N GLY A 90 2.55 14.97 3.25
CA GLY A 90 1.41 15.06 4.14
C GLY A 90 0.82 16.48 4.22
N ALA A 91 -0.14 16.66 5.12
CA ALA A 91 -0.77 17.96 5.34
C ALA A 91 0.10 18.83 6.24
N ARG A 92 -0.01 20.16 6.15
CA ARG A 92 0.67 21.07 7.07
C ARG A 92 0.35 20.68 8.52
N GLN A 93 1.35 20.20 9.24
CA GLN A 93 1.25 19.85 10.65
C GLN A 93 1.98 20.91 11.47
N TYR A 94 1.22 21.79 12.09
CA TYR A 94 1.74 22.58 13.19
C TYR A 94 1.54 21.81 14.50
N ALA A 95 2.60 21.18 14.98
CA ALA A 95 2.60 20.49 16.26
C ALA A 95 3.86 20.88 17.05
N ASN A 96 3.71 21.13 18.34
CA ASN A 96 4.83 21.39 19.26
C ASN A 96 5.60 20.09 19.56
N THR A 97 6.20 19.50 18.52
CA THR A 97 7.00 18.27 18.64
C THR A 97 8.43 18.61 19.05
N LYS A 98 9.12 17.68 19.73
CA LYS A 98 10.55 17.83 20.07
C LYS A 98 11.42 18.18 18.85
N ALA A 99 11.07 17.66 17.67
CA ALA A 99 11.76 17.98 16.42
C ALA A 99 11.55 19.45 16.00
N ASN A 100 10.33 19.97 16.14
CA ASN A 100 10.01 21.36 15.85
C ASN A 100 10.62 22.32 16.90
N VAL A 101 10.66 21.93 18.18
CA VAL A 101 11.37 22.67 19.25
C VAL A 101 12.86 22.77 18.92
N ARG A 102 13.53 21.65 18.62
CA ARG A 102 14.96 21.62 18.27
C ARG A 102 15.31 22.48 17.06
N LYS A 103 14.40 22.58 16.08
CA LYS A 103 14.60 23.43 14.89
C LYS A 103 14.17 24.88 15.09
N GLY A 104 13.81 25.30 16.32
CA GLY A 104 13.35 26.66 16.62
C GLY A 104 12.02 27.03 15.95
N ARG A 105 11.18 26.04 15.67
CA ARG A 105 9.89 26.13 14.95
C ARG A 105 8.68 26.03 15.87
N ALA A 106 8.87 25.63 17.14
CA ALA A 106 7.84 25.76 18.17
C ALA A 106 7.48 27.25 18.33
N GLY A 107 6.19 27.57 18.42
CA GLY A 107 5.69 28.95 18.39
C GLY A 107 5.58 29.60 17.00
N LYS A 108 6.15 29.03 15.92
CA LYS A 108 6.19 29.66 14.58
C LYS A 108 5.29 28.98 13.55
N SER A 109 4.45 29.71 12.82
CA SER A 109 3.56 29.15 11.80
C SER A 109 4.26 28.52 10.58
N PHE A 110 5.59 28.53 10.50
CA PHE A 110 6.35 28.25 9.28
C PHE A 110 7.07 26.91 9.32
N ASN A 111 6.36 25.84 8.98
CA ASN A 111 6.84 24.90 7.98
C ASN A 111 5.63 24.21 7.38
N THR A 112 5.51 24.38 6.08
CA THR A 112 4.71 23.50 5.26
C THR A 112 5.25 22.08 5.43
N ALA A 113 4.41 21.12 5.79
CA ALA A 113 4.87 19.73 5.89
C ALA A 113 5.14 19.13 4.51
N GLY A 114 4.65 19.77 3.43
CA GLY A 114 5.01 19.37 2.09
C GLY A 114 6.47 19.67 1.82
N ASP A 115 7.16 18.65 1.31
CA ASP A 115 8.55 18.73 0.96
C ASP A 115 8.66 19.26 -0.47
N LYS A 116 9.31 20.41 -0.66
CA LYS A 116 9.57 20.98 -2.00
C LYS A 116 10.35 20.02 -2.90
N GLY A 117 11.07 19.05 -2.33
CA GLY A 117 11.76 17.99 -3.06
C GLY A 117 10.85 16.86 -3.55
N ASN A 118 9.56 16.86 -3.21
CA ASN A 118 8.62 15.87 -3.73
C ASN A 118 8.38 16.08 -5.24
N PRO A 119 8.01 15.02 -5.99
CA PRO A 119 7.75 15.12 -7.43
C PRO A 119 6.69 16.16 -7.83
N GLY A 120 5.70 16.39 -6.96
CA GLY A 120 4.65 17.40 -7.10
C GLY A 120 4.89 18.66 -6.27
N GLY A 121 6.08 18.88 -5.73
CA GLY A 121 6.38 20.01 -4.85
C GLY A 121 5.64 19.98 -3.51
N ASP A 122 5.43 21.15 -2.93
CA ASP A 122 4.87 21.34 -1.59
C ASP A 122 3.33 21.41 -1.61
N THR A 123 2.68 20.25 -1.61
CA THR A 123 1.22 20.12 -1.79
C THR A 123 0.43 20.04 -0.47
N TRP A 124 0.88 20.70 0.58
CA TRP A 124 0.29 20.64 1.93
C TRP A 124 -1.18 21.01 2.05
N TYR A 125 -1.69 21.80 1.10
CA TYR A 125 -3.07 22.28 1.04
C TYR A 125 -4.05 21.19 0.63
N TRP A 126 -3.57 20.00 0.21
CA TRP A 126 -4.42 18.87 -0.21
C TRP A 126 -5.52 18.54 0.81
N ARG A 127 -5.26 18.72 2.11
CA ARG A 127 -6.23 18.43 3.18
C ARG A 127 -7.43 19.37 3.15
N PHE A 128 -7.22 20.63 2.80
CA PHE A 128 -8.31 21.61 2.67
C PHE A 128 -9.16 21.31 1.45
N LEU A 129 -8.56 20.87 0.35
CA LEU A 129 -9.32 20.38 -0.80
C LEU A 129 -10.12 19.13 -0.43
N GLU A 130 -9.51 18.17 0.28
CA GLU A 130 -10.16 16.92 0.64
C GLU A 130 -11.36 17.12 1.57
N PHE A 131 -11.27 17.98 2.58
CA PHE A 131 -12.29 18.12 3.63
C PHE A 131 -13.09 19.43 3.60
N GLY A 132 -12.67 20.42 2.82
CA GLY A 132 -13.23 21.76 2.84
C GLY A 132 -12.69 22.60 4.01
N THR A 133 -13.11 23.86 4.03
CA THR A 133 -12.88 24.83 5.10
C THR A 133 -14.15 25.64 5.33
N GLU A 134 -14.15 26.53 6.33
CA GLU A 134 -15.25 27.48 6.54
C GLU A 134 -15.47 28.43 5.35
N HIS A 135 -14.46 28.61 4.49
CA HIS A 135 -14.49 29.53 3.35
C HIS A 135 -14.65 28.83 1.99
N ALA A 136 -14.53 27.51 1.92
CA ALA A 136 -14.58 26.76 0.67
C ALA A 136 -15.11 25.34 0.86
N ALA A 137 -16.01 24.91 -0.03
CA ALA A 137 -16.55 23.56 -0.04
C ALA A 137 -15.48 22.51 -0.40
N ALA A 138 -15.63 21.31 0.13
CA ALA A 138 -14.73 20.19 -0.14
C ALA A 138 -14.80 19.76 -1.62
N LYS A 139 -13.63 19.50 -2.21
CA LYS A 139 -13.45 18.86 -3.52
C LYS A 139 -12.63 17.58 -3.30
N PRO A 140 -13.25 16.51 -2.76
CA PRO A 140 -12.53 15.32 -2.35
C PRO A 140 -11.93 14.59 -3.56
N VAL A 141 -10.69 14.12 -3.41
CA VAL A 141 -9.95 13.39 -4.45
C VAL A 141 -9.54 12.00 -3.99
N LEU A 142 -9.31 11.84 -2.67
CA LEU A 142 -8.93 10.57 -2.05
C LEU A 142 -10.15 9.74 -1.66
N ARG A 143 -11.15 10.34 -0.97
CA ARG A 143 -12.38 9.62 -0.59
C ARG A 143 -13.08 8.95 -1.79
N PRO A 144 -13.36 9.64 -2.92
CA PRO A 144 -14.03 9.01 -4.05
C PRO A 144 -13.19 7.93 -4.74
N ALA A 145 -11.89 7.82 -4.44
CA ALA A 145 -11.07 6.71 -4.95
C ALA A 145 -11.40 5.37 -4.25
N ILE A 146 -12.09 5.40 -3.11
CA ILE A 146 -12.58 4.22 -2.36
C ILE A 146 -14.01 4.51 -1.87
N ASN A 147 -15.01 4.21 -2.69
CA ASN A 147 -16.41 4.33 -2.31
C ASN A 147 -17.07 2.94 -2.24
N GLY A 148 -16.83 2.22 -1.14
CA GLY A 148 -17.45 0.92 -0.88
C GLY A 148 -16.64 -0.28 -1.38
N VAL A 149 -17.33 -1.38 -1.67
CA VAL A 149 -16.73 -2.63 -2.17
C VAL A 149 -16.21 -2.40 -3.59
N ASP A 150 -14.95 -2.73 -3.81
CA ASP A 150 -14.22 -2.37 -5.02
C ASP A 150 -13.77 -3.63 -5.76
N ALA A 151 -14.61 -4.08 -6.70
CA ALA A 151 -14.40 -5.31 -7.44
C ALA A 151 -13.05 -5.32 -8.18
N ASP A 152 -12.64 -4.21 -8.79
CA ASP A 152 -11.37 -4.15 -9.52
C ASP A 152 -10.16 -4.33 -8.59
N VAL A 153 -10.20 -3.71 -7.40
CA VAL A 153 -9.13 -3.84 -6.40
C VAL A 153 -9.05 -5.27 -5.89
N ILE A 154 -10.20 -5.89 -5.61
CA ILE A 154 -10.30 -7.28 -5.16
C ILE A 154 -9.80 -8.23 -6.26
N ASN A 155 -10.25 -8.05 -7.49
CA ASN A 155 -9.85 -8.87 -8.63
C ASN A 155 -8.36 -8.72 -8.93
N THR A 156 -7.82 -7.49 -8.87
CA THR A 156 -6.39 -7.24 -9.03
C THR A 156 -5.58 -7.93 -7.93
N PHE A 157 -6.06 -7.87 -6.68
CA PHE A 157 -5.42 -8.56 -5.58
C PHE A 157 -5.44 -10.08 -5.78
N ALA A 158 -6.61 -10.65 -6.07
CA ALA A 158 -6.79 -12.08 -6.29
C ALA A 158 -5.90 -12.60 -7.42
N ALA A 159 -5.92 -11.93 -8.59
CA ALA A 159 -5.11 -12.31 -9.74
C ALA A 159 -3.60 -12.21 -9.46
N GLU A 160 -3.14 -11.17 -8.75
CA GLU A 160 -1.73 -11.05 -8.40
C GLU A 160 -1.30 -12.03 -7.31
N LEU A 161 -2.21 -12.36 -6.39
CA LEU A 161 -1.98 -13.36 -5.36
C LEU A 161 -1.89 -14.76 -5.97
N GLU A 162 -2.80 -15.13 -6.86
CA GLU A 162 -2.80 -16.40 -7.59
C GLU A 162 -1.48 -16.58 -8.36
N LYS A 163 -1.05 -15.58 -9.12
CA LYS A 163 0.27 -15.58 -9.79
C LYS A 163 1.42 -15.80 -8.81
N SER A 164 1.30 -15.29 -7.59
CA SER A 164 2.34 -15.46 -6.57
C SER A 164 2.33 -16.85 -5.93
N ILE A 165 1.13 -17.43 -5.74
CA ILE A 165 0.94 -18.82 -5.30
C ILE A 165 1.51 -19.78 -6.35
N ASP A 166 1.16 -19.61 -7.62
CA ASP A 166 1.69 -20.43 -8.71
C ASP A 166 3.22 -20.44 -8.76
N ARG A 167 3.83 -19.25 -8.61
CA ARG A 167 5.29 -19.13 -8.56
C ARG A 167 5.88 -19.83 -7.33
N ALA A 168 5.20 -19.76 -6.18
CA ALA A 168 5.65 -20.44 -4.97
C ALA A 168 5.52 -21.96 -5.08
N VAL A 169 4.40 -22.46 -5.60
CA VAL A 169 4.18 -23.89 -5.88
C VAL A 169 5.22 -24.42 -6.86
N ARG A 170 5.50 -23.70 -7.96
CA ARG A 170 6.58 -24.09 -8.91
C ARG A 170 7.96 -24.13 -8.26
N ARG A 171 8.25 -23.23 -7.31
CA ARG A 171 9.51 -23.23 -6.56
C ARG A 171 9.58 -24.37 -5.56
N ALA A 172 8.49 -24.66 -4.86
CA ALA A 172 8.39 -25.77 -3.91
C ALA A 172 8.54 -27.12 -4.62
N ALA A 173 7.87 -27.30 -5.76
CA ALA A 173 8.00 -28.50 -6.58
C ALA A 173 9.46 -28.74 -7.01
N LYS A 174 10.18 -27.70 -7.43
CA LYS A 174 11.62 -27.78 -7.76
C LYS A 174 12.50 -28.16 -6.57
N LYS A 175 12.12 -27.82 -5.33
CA LYS A 175 12.87 -28.19 -4.12
C LYS A 175 12.58 -29.63 -3.67
N GLY A 176 11.38 -30.15 -3.98
CA GLY A 176 10.96 -31.51 -3.65
C GLY A 176 11.37 -32.57 -4.66
N THR A 177 11.96 -32.18 -5.81
CA THR A 177 12.60 -33.13 -6.72
C THR A 177 14.05 -33.33 -6.24
N PRO A 178 14.41 -34.49 -5.67
CA PRO A 178 15.82 -34.79 -5.41
C PRO A 178 16.57 -34.81 -6.76
N VAL A 179 17.76 -34.22 -6.79
CA VAL A 179 18.73 -34.41 -7.88
C VAL A 179 19.37 -35.77 -7.72
#